data_AF-A0A9D5UJ11-F1
#
_entry.id   AF-A0A9D5UJ11-F1
#
_cell.length_a   1.000
_cell.length_b   1.000
_cell.length_c   1.000
_cell.angle_alpha   90.00
_cell.angle_beta   90.00
_cell.angle_gamma   90.00
#
_symmetry.space_group_name_H-M   'P 1'
#
loop_
_entity.id
_entity.type
_entity.pdbx_description
1 polymer ?
#
loop_
_entity_poly.entity_id
_entity_poly.type
_entity_poly.pdbx_seq_one_letter_code
_entity_poly.pdbx_strand_id
1 'polypeptide(L)' 'MEVCKSQRLTIRQFKHDDAEFVLTLLNEQTFIENIGDKNVLDINGAVEYLSNGPMASYEKYGFGLYLV' A
#
# COMPACT_ATOMS: atom_id res chain seq x y z
N MET A 1 -3.28 -8.41 8.63
CA MET A 1 -4.13 -9.63 8.55
C MET A 1 -3.85 -10.35 7.25
N GLU A 2 -3.61 -11.67 7.26
CA GLU A 2 -3.52 -12.48 6.03
C GLU A 2 -4.92 -12.67 5.43
N VAL A 3 -5.06 -12.49 4.11
CA VAL A 3 -6.32 -12.59 3.37
C VAL A 3 -6.39 -13.90 2.58
N CYS A 4 -5.28 -14.28 1.93
CA CYS A 4 -5.18 -15.49 1.13
C CYS A 4 -3.71 -15.91 1.00
N LYS A 5 -3.47 -17.21 0.86
CA LYS A 5 -2.13 -17.77 0.69
C LYS A 5 -2.12 -18.87 -0.37
N SER A 6 -1.09 -18.87 -1.19
CA SER A 6 -0.77 -19.93 -2.14
C SER A 6 0.64 -20.46 -1.88
N GLN A 7 1.11 -21.40 -2.71
CA GLN A 7 2.49 -21.90 -2.62
C GLN A 7 3.55 -20.81 -2.84
N ARG A 8 3.23 -19.75 -3.61
CA ARG A 8 4.22 -18.74 -4.03
C ARG A 8 3.97 -17.34 -3.47
N LEU A 9 2.77 -17.05 -2.97
CA LEU A 9 2.34 -15.71 -2.62
C LEU A 9 1.49 -15.71 -1.36
N THR A 10 1.61 -14.65 -0.56
CA THR A 10 0.75 -14.37 0.59
C THR A 10 0.16 -12.99 0.41
N ILE A 11 -1.16 -12.91 0.31
CA ILE A 11 -1.89 -11.64 0.20
C ILE A 11 -2.32 -11.24 1.61
N ARG A 12 -1.97 -10.02 2.03
CA ARG A 12 -2.30 -9.51 3.36
C ARG A 12 -2.66 -8.03 3.33
N GLN A 13 -3.38 -7.59 4.36
CA GLN A 13 -3.54 -6.17 4.65
C GLN A 13 -2.19 -5.49 4.89
N PHE A 14 -2.06 -4.25 4.42
CA PHE A 14 -0.93 -3.38 4.71
C PHE A 14 -0.82 -3.08 6.21
N LYS A 15 0.41 -2.86 6.68
CA LYS A 15 0.78 -2.35 8.00
C LYS A 15 1.71 -1.14 7.83
N HIS A 16 1.89 -0.33 8.88
CA HIS A 16 2.74 0.87 8.78
C HIS A 16 4.19 0.52 8.44
N ASP A 17 4.69 -0.64 8.87
CA ASP A 17 6.04 -1.12 8.52
C ASP A 17 6.25 -1.34 7.01
N ASP A 18 5.18 -1.36 6.21
CA ASP A 18 5.28 -1.49 4.75
C ASP A 18 5.53 -0.13 4.04
N ALA A 19 5.69 0.96 4.81
CA ALA A 19 5.86 2.31 4.30
C ALA A 19 7.06 2.45 3.35
N GLU A 20 8.20 1.80 3.63
CA GLU A 20 9.38 1.84 2.75
C GLU A 20 9.10 1.25 1.35
N PHE A 21 8.37 0.12 1.31
CA PHE A 21 7.96 -0.49 0.06
C PHE A 21 7.01 0.43 -0.73
N VAL A 22 6.01 1.00 -0.05
CA VAL A 22 5.05 1.92 -0.66
C VAL A 22 5.73 3.20 -1.17
N LEU A 23 6.63 3.79 -0.38
CA LEU A 23 7.40 4.96 -0.79
C LEU A 23 8.17 4.66 -2.07
N THR A 24 8.82 3.51 -2.15
CA THR A 24 9.56 3.09 -3.36
C THR A 24 8.61 2.95 -4.55
N LEU A 25 7.57 2.11 -4.42
CA LEU A 25 6.62 1.83 -5.50
C LEU A 25 5.95 3.09 -6.07
N LEU A 26 5.48 3.98 -5.20
CA LEU A 26 4.77 5.19 -5.62
C LEU A 26 5.67 6.22 -6.30
N ASN A 27 6.99 6.13 -6.10
CA ASN A 27 7.98 7.00 -6.73
C ASN A 27 8.73 6.32 -7.89
N GLU A 28 8.36 5.10 -8.28
CA GLU A 28 8.87 4.53 -9.53
C GLU A 28 8.40 5.37 -10.71
N GLN A 29 9.33 5.71 -11.61
CA GLN A 29 9.04 6.54 -12.78
C GLN A 29 7.87 5.97 -13.61
N THR A 30 7.85 4.65 -13.80
CA THR A 30 6.79 3.95 -14.53
C THR A 30 5.44 4.02 -13.80
N PHE A 31 5.42 4.02 -12.46
CA PHE A 31 4.21 4.21 -11.67
C PHE A 31 3.65 5.62 -11.86
N ILE A 32 4.52 6.64 -11.77
CA ILE A 32 4.14 8.04 -11.96
C ILE A 32 3.58 8.26 -13.37
N GLU A 33 4.26 7.71 -14.40
CA GLU A 33 3.86 7.87 -15.80
C GLU A 33 2.55 7.16 -16.16
N ASN A 34 2.30 5.97 -15.60
CA ASN A 34 1.22 5.10 -16.06
C ASN A 34 0.03 4.96 -15.07
N ILE A 35 0.20 5.33 -13.80
CA ILE A 35 -0.84 5.26 -12.75
C ILE A 35 -1.13 6.66 -12.19
N GLY A 36 -0.08 7.46 -11.97
CA GLY A 36 -0.17 8.85 -11.54
C GLY A 36 0.47 9.09 -10.17
N ASP A 37 1.13 10.24 -10.07
CA ASP A 37 1.83 10.69 -8.87
C ASP A 37 0.88 10.81 -7.67
N LYS A 38 1.28 10.19 -6.55
CA LYS A 38 0.55 10.25 -5.27
C LYS A 38 1.09 11.31 -4.31
N ASN A 39 2.14 12.04 -4.69
CA ASN A 39 2.82 13.06 -3.88
C ASN A 39 3.32 12.52 -2.53
N VAL A 40 3.76 11.26 -2.49
CA VAL A 40 4.32 10.63 -1.28
C VAL A 40 5.83 10.78 -1.32
N LEU A 41 6.37 11.76 -0.59
CA LEU A 41 7.77 12.19 -0.73
C LEU A 41 8.72 11.57 0.30
N ASP A 42 8.18 11.05 1.41
CA ASP A 42 8.96 10.46 2.50
C ASP A 42 8.19 9.37 3.24
N ILE A 43 8.83 8.75 4.24
CA ILE A 43 8.26 7.67 5.04
C ILE A 43 7.00 8.11 5.80
N ASN A 44 6.95 9.35 6.30
CA ASN A 44 5.78 9.85 7.02
C ASN A 44 4.60 10.01 6.06
N GLY A 45 4.83 10.53 4.85
CA GLY A 45 3.83 10.59 3.79
C GLY A 45 3.35 9.20 3.37
N ALA A 46 4.23 8.20 3.35
CA ALA A 46 3.84 6.82 3.03
C ALA A 46 2.97 6.19 4.12
N VAL A 47 3.29 6.46 5.40
CA VAL A 47 2.46 6.07 6.55
C VAL A 47 1.08 6.73 6.48
N GLU A 48 1.03 8.03 6.14
CA GLU A 48 -0.22 8.76 5.97
C GLU A 48 -1.06 8.21 4.81
N TYR A 49 -0.43 7.94 3.66
CA TYR A 49 -1.08 7.31 2.51
C TYR A 49 -1.68 5.95 2.87
N LEU A 50 -0.94 5.11 3.61
CA LEU A 50 -1.43 3.81 4.07
C LEU A 50 -2.64 3.94 5.00
N SER A 51 -2.57 4.87 5.94
CA SER A 51 -3.62 5.12 6.94
C SER A 51 -4.91 5.62 6.29
N ASN A 52 -4.80 6.64 5.44
CA ASN A 52 -5.94 7.29 4.80
C ASN A 52 -6.50 6.52 3.59
N GLY A 53 -5.73 5.59 3.04
CA GLY A 53 -6.11 4.80 1.86
C GLY A 53 -6.48 3.36 2.21
N PRO A 54 -5.54 2.39 2.03
CA PRO A 54 -5.83 0.96 2.24
C PRO A 54 -6.38 0.64 3.62
N MET A 55 -5.79 1.18 4.70
CA MET A 55 -6.20 0.84 6.06
C MET A 55 -7.60 1.35 6.40
N ALA A 56 -7.90 2.62 6.09
CA ALA A 56 -9.24 3.18 6.22
C ALA A 56 -10.29 2.39 5.43
N SER A 57 -9.91 1.85 4.26
CA SER A 57 -10.82 1.00 3.47
C SER A 57 -11.13 -0.33 4.16
N TYR A 58 -10.14 -0.97 4.80
CA TYR A 58 -10.37 -2.19 5.57
C TYR A 58 -11.32 -1.93 6.75
N GLU A 59 -11.10 -0.84 7.48
CA GLU A 59 -11.94 -0.48 8.64
C GLU A 59 -13.39 -0.19 8.22
N LYS A 60 -13.57 0.52 7.10
CA LYS A 60 -14.90 0.97 6.66
C LYS A 60 -15.68 -0.10 5.90
N TYR A 61 -15.01 -0.88 5.04
CA TYR A 61 -15.67 -1.78 4.09
C TYR A 61 -15.33 -3.26 4.30
N GLY A 62 -14.35 -3.56 5.16
CA GLY A 62 -13.84 -4.93 5.35
C GLY A 62 -12.88 -5.39 4.25
N PHE A 63 -12.59 -4.57 3.24
CA PHE A 63 -11.66 -4.89 2.16
C PHE A 63 -11.03 -3.64 1.52
N GLY A 64 -9.94 -3.82 0.76
CA GLY A 64 -9.22 -2.74 0.08
C GLY A 64 -8.02 -3.24 -0.73
N LEU A 65 -7.09 -2.34 -1.06
CA LEU A 65 -5.83 -2.69 -1.70
C LEU A 65 -4.99 -3.55 -0.76
N TYR A 66 -4.47 -4.70 -1.18
CA TYR A 66 -3.65 -5.58 -0.35
C TYR A 66 -2.19 -5.63 -0.80
N LEU A 67 -1.29 -5.95 0.12
CA LEU A 67 0.09 -6.27 -0.20
C LEU A 67 0.20 -7.75 -0.61
N VAL A 68 1.06 -8.03 -1.60
CA VAL A 68 1.43 -9.36 -2.08
C VAL A 68 2.94 -9.54 -2.09
#